data_AF-A0A8H6YEB5-F1
#
_entry.id   AF-A0A8H6YEB5-F1
#
_cell.length_a   1.000
_cell.length_b   1.000
_cell.length_c   1.000
_cell.angle_alpha   90.00
_cell.angle_beta   90.00
_cell.angle_gamma   90.00
#
_symmetry.space_group_name_H-M   'P 1'
#
loop_
_entity.id
_entity.type
_entity.pdbx_description
1 polymer ?
#
loop_
_entity_poly.entity_id
_entity_poly.type
_entity_poly.pdbx_seq_one_letter_code
_entity_poly.pdbx_strand_id
1 'polypeptide(L)'
;MEDYLAQLKIAIANVLDAFDAVDPCRILVKIKLHLLAHIPDDVRRFGPSIRFATEIYEAYNAVFRLCSVFSNRLAPSRDISRKFAAMARVKHFLSGGYWWDSSTKQWIQAGNAVQQILLTDPVFQRHLGWVSPSITDPGSIKPFSLQRRPALKWSQTKTSTHWTSGTAPLPESWWRPGRVLTAQSGDEVALNSWVIALDSGGNTVIGRVTELLVAEKSLVTLEQFICGQERHPDFGWPVLRRPNGPEIAQRQVQSFVVLSAAAVQFVISVQHDCREGDCQPTVVQKEFQEREETSRNVSLIKHSNDDRFVINMAGLHNFVKLCRALPRALTDLQPLFPDRVTFHKEAAEQARALRAKGRAKTAERRHAKAAEKKREAELAAAAARQAEEALVTGEEIEQSDEEPNTAVGEPEEGTVVGDVPYVAELEVVVHNTRAREENESRCFIDREIRLYWTYTC
;
A
#
# COMPACT_ATOMS: atom_id res chain seq x y z
N MET A 1 -9.20 -23.67 9.50
CA MET A 1 -9.72 -23.17 8.20
C MET A 1 -11.04 -22.44 8.41
N GLU A 2 -12.02 -23.06 9.06
CA GLU A 2 -13.35 -22.45 9.28
C GLU A 2 -13.31 -21.14 10.06
N ASP A 3 -12.57 -21.07 11.17
CA ASP A 3 -12.38 -19.81 11.92
C ASP A 3 -11.85 -18.67 11.04
N TYR A 4 -10.87 -18.97 10.19
CA TYR A 4 -10.31 -17.99 9.25
C TYR A 4 -11.35 -17.53 8.23
N LEU A 5 -12.14 -18.46 7.67
CA LEU A 5 -13.18 -18.11 6.70
C LEU A 5 -14.33 -17.34 7.34
N ALA A 6 -14.66 -17.61 8.60
CA ALA A 6 -15.63 -16.84 9.35
C ALA A 6 -15.14 -15.39 9.55
N GLN A 7 -13.90 -15.20 10.02
CA GLN A 7 -13.31 -13.86 10.15
C GLN A 7 -13.18 -13.14 8.81
N LEU A 8 -12.76 -13.84 7.74
CA LEU A 8 -12.66 -13.29 6.39
C LEU A 8 -14.02 -12.83 5.87
N LYS A 9 -15.09 -13.59 6.10
CA LYS A 9 -16.46 -13.18 5.73
C LYS A 9 -16.89 -11.90 6.46
N ILE A 10 -16.57 -11.77 7.75
CA ILE A 10 -16.85 -10.53 8.51
C ILE A 10 -16.01 -9.37 7.97
N ALA A 11 -14.73 -9.58 7.68
CA ALA A 11 -13.88 -8.54 7.09
C ALA A 11 -14.42 -8.04 5.75
N ILE A 12 -14.79 -8.96 4.85
CA ILE A 12 -15.40 -8.64 3.55
C ILE A 12 -16.72 -7.92 3.75
N ALA A 13 -17.59 -8.43 4.64
CA ALA A 13 -18.84 -7.79 4.98
C ALA A 13 -18.65 -6.35 5.44
N ASN A 14 -17.71 -6.09 6.35
CA ASN A 14 -17.43 -4.74 6.84
C ASN A 14 -16.93 -3.81 5.74
N VAL A 15 -16.08 -4.29 4.84
CA VAL A 15 -15.64 -3.49 3.68
C VAL A 15 -16.83 -3.14 2.79
N LEU A 16 -17.67 -4.11 2.44
CA LEU A 16 -18.85 -3.87 1.61
C LEU A 16 -19.85 -2.93 2.27
N ASP A 17 -20.13 -3.14 3.55
CA ASP A 17 -21.05 -2.32 4.34
C ASP A 17 -20.52 -0.87 4.48
N ALA A 18 -19.21 -0.69 4.64
CA ALA A 18 -18.58 0.64 4.65
C ALA A 18 -18.70 1.35 3.29
N PHE A 19 -18.53 0.63 2.17
CA PHE A 19 -18.79 1.17 0.83
C PHE A 19 -20.25 1.57 0.67
N ASP A 20 -21.18 0.74 1.13
CA ASP A 20 -22.62 1.01 1.04
C ASP A 20 -23.03 2.22 1.88
N ALA A 21 -22.38 2.45 3.03
CA ALA A 21 -22.61 3.61 3.88
C ALA A 21 -22.17 4.93 3.21
N VAL A 22 -21.16 4.89 2.33
CA VAL A 22 -20.64 6.08 1.62
C VAL A 22 -21.34 6.29 0.28
N ASP A 23 -21.46 5.23 -0.53
CA ASP A 23 -22.11 5.25 -1.84
C ASP A 23 -22.68 3.85 -2.17
N PRO A 24 -23.98 3.60 -1.92
CA PRO A 24 -24.59 2.29 -2.11
C PRO A 24 -24.74 1.90 -3.59
N CYS A 25 -24.45 2.81 -4.53
CA CYS A 25 -24.36 2.46 -5.94
C CYS A 25 -23.01 1.84 -6.32
N ARG A 26 -21.96 1.92 -5.47
CA ARG A 26 -20.62 1.45 -5.84
C ARG A 26 -20.57 -0.03 -6.10
N ILE A 27 -21.28 -0.84 -5.31
CA ILE A 27 -21.31 -2.30 -5.48
C ILE A 27 -21.81 -2.72 -6.86
N LEU A 28 -22.65 -1.90 -7.50
CA LEU A 28 -23.22 -2.16 -8.83
C LEU A 28 -22.28 -1.79 -9.98
N VAL A 29 -21.34 -0.88 -9.75
CA VAL A 29 -20.45 -0.33 -10.78
C VAL A 29 -19.04 -0.91 -10.68
N LYS A 30 -18.60 -1.24 -9.46
CA LYS A 30 -17.25 -1.74 -9.19
C LYS A 30 -17.27 -3.24 -9.03
N ILE A 31 -16.97 -3.95 -10.12
CA ILE A 31 -16.86 -5.41 -10.13
C ILE A 31 -15.95 -5.97 -9.03
N LYS A 32 -14.87 -5.24 -8.67
CA LYS A 32 -13.97 -5.64 -7.59
C LYS A 32 -14.68 -5.84 -6.25
N LEU A 33 -15.70 -5.04 -5.93
CA LEU A 33 -16.49 -5.20 -4.70
C LEU A 33 -17.31 -6.49 -4.75
N HIS A 34 -17.92 -6.80 -5.89
CA HIS A 34 -18.63 -8.07 -6.08
C HIS A 34 -17.67 -9.28 -5.99
N LEU A 35 -16.46 -9.16 -6.53
CA LEU A 35 -15.45 -10.23 -6.46
C LEU A 35 -15.02 -10.55 -5.03
N LEU A 36 -15.03 -9.57 -4.11
CA LEU A 36 -14.71 -9.83 -2.70
C LEU A 36 -15.62 -10.91 -2.09
N ALA A 37 -16.90 -10.95 -2.46
CA ALA A 37 -17.86 -11.92 -1.94
C ALA A 37 -17.52 -13.38 -2.30
N HIS A 38 -16.76 -13.59 -3.37
CA HIS A 38 -16.34 -14.93 -3.85
C HIS A 38 -15.02 -15.40 -3.25
N ILE A 39 -14.22 -14.49 -2.67
CA ILE A 39 -12.91 -14.82 -2.09
C ILE A 39 -12.96 -15.97 -1.06
N PRO A 40 -13.96 -16.07 -0.16
CA PRO A 40 -14.02 -17.18 0.78
C PRO A 40 -14.11 -18.56 0.10
N ASP A 41 -14.83 -18.65 -1.02
CA ASP A 41 -14.97 -19.88 -1.80
C ASP A 41 -13.71 -20.17 -2.61
N ASP A 42 -13.10 -19.13 -3.19
CA ASP A 42 -11.81 -19.24 -3.88
C ASP A 42 -10.70 -19.69 -2.92
N VAL A 43 -10.65 -19.15 -1.71
CA VAL A 43 -9.66 -19.55 -0.70
C VAL A 43 -9.86 -20.99 -0.27
N ARG A 44 -11.12 -21.44 -0.14
CA ARG A 44 -11.42 -22.85 0.17
C ARG A 44 -10.95 -23.79 -0.94
N ARG A 45 -11.06 -23.37 -2.21
CA ARG A 45 -10.73 -24.23 -3.37
C ARG A 45 -9.26 -24.18 -3.77
N PHE A 46 -8.63 -23.01 -3.70
CA PHE A 46 -7.29 -22.75 -4.26
C PHE A 46 -6.24 -22.40 -3.19
N GLY A 47 -6.65 -22.23 -1.93
CA GLY A 47 -5.78 -21.81 -0.84
C GLY A 47 -5.67 -20.27 -0.72
N PRO A 48 -4.74 -19.76 0.11
CA PRO A 48 -4.63 -18.33 0.40
C PRO A 48 -4.51 -17.45 -0.84
N SER A 49 -5.19 -16.29 -0.85
CA SER A 49 -5.29 -15.41 -2.02
C SER A 49 -3.95 -14.93 -2.58
N ILE A 50 -2.94 -14.79 -1.72
CA ILE A 50 -1.57 -14.43 -2.12
C ILE A 50 -0.97 -15.43 -3.14
N ARG A 51 -1.43 -16.69 -3.16
CA ARG A 51 -0.90 -17.72 -4.08
C ARG A 51 -1.36 -17.53 -5.53
N PHE A 52 -2.45 -16.80 -5.75
CA PHE A 52 -2.99 -16.52 -7.08
C PHE A 52 -3.03 -15.02 -7.39
N ALA A 53 -2.33 -14.20 -6.60
CA ALA A 53 -2.13 -12.79 -6.88
C ALA A 53 -1.27 -12.61 -8.15
N THR A 54 -1.69 -11.73 -9.06
CA THR A 54 -1.04 -11.58 -10.36
C THR A 54 0.18 -10.67 -10.38
N GLU A 55 0.46 -9.96 -9.29
CA GLU A 55 1.58 -9.01 -9.17
C GLU A 55 2.93 -9.68 -9.46
N ILE A 56 3.12 -10.92 -8.98
CA ILE A 56 4.32 -11.71 -9.28
C ILE A 56 4.46 -11.93 -10.79
N TYR A 57 3.35 -12.13 -11.51
CA TYR A 57 3.40 -12.30 -12.97
C TYR A 57 3.65 -10.98 -13.71
N GLU A 58 3.18 -9.85 -13.17
CA GLU A 58 3.42 -8.53 -13.77
C GLU A 58 4.89 -8.13 -13.72
N ALA A 59 5.61 -8.48 -12.65
CA ALA A 59 7.07 -8.29 -12.56
C ALA A 59 7.83 -9.02 -13.68
N TYR A 60 7.27 -10.10 -14.23
CA TYR A 60 7.86 -10.84 -15.36
C TYR A 60 7.58 -10.20 -16.72
N ASN A 61 6.74 -9.16 -16.82
CA ASN A 61 6.53 -8.46 -18.09
C ASN A 61 7.83 -7.90 -18.67
N ALA A 62 8.75 -7.42 -17.82
CA ALA A 62 10.07 -6.98 -18.25
C ALA A 62 10.88 -8.15 -18.84
N VAL A 63 10.88 -9.31 -18.19
CA VAL A 63 11.56 -10.53 -18.66
C VAL A 63 10.97 -11.03 -19.98
N PHE A 64 9.64 -10.97 -20.13
CA PHE A 64 8.93 -11.30 -21.36
C PHE A 64 9.38 -10.42 -22.52
N ARG A 65 9.43 -9.09 -22.31
CA ARG A 65 9.92 -8.14 -23.33
C ARG A 65 11.37 -8.40 -23.70
N LEU A 66 12.24 -8.64 -22.73
CA LEU A 66 13.66 -8.95 -22.99
C LEU A 66 13.82 -10.23 -23.82
N CYS A 67 13.09 -11.30 -23.48
CA CYS A 67 13.10 -12.54 -24.27
C CYS A 67 12.65 -12.29 -25.72
N SER A 68 11.67 -11.39 -25.93
CA SER A 68 11.23 -11.00 -27.27
C SER A 68 12.28 -10.17 -28.01
N VAL A 69 12.87 -9.15 -27.37
CA VAL A 69 13.86 -8.24 -27.96
C VAL A 69 15.11 -9.00 -28.44
N PHE A 70 15.57 -9.97 -27.64
CA PHE A 70 16.75 -10.80 -27.91
C PHE A 70 16.45 -12.09 -28.71
N SER A 71 15.22 -12.28 -29.18
CA SER A 71 14.91 -13.35 -30.14
C SER A 71 15.21 -12.90 -31.57
N ASN A 72 15.29 -13.86 -32.50
CA ASN A 72 15.33 -13.54 -33.94
C ASN A 72 13.99 -13.00 -34.48
N ARG A 73 12.97 -12.91 -33.62
CA ARG A 73 11.61 -12.40 -33.87
C ARG A 73 10.81 -13.14 -34.94
N LEU A 74 11.30 -14.30 -35.41
CA LEU A 74 10.58 -15.13 -36.40
C LEU A 74 9.42 -15.90 -35.74
N ALA A 75 9.58 -16.32 -34.48
CA ALA A 75 8.53 -16.97 -33.70
C ALA A 75 8.61 -16.57 -32.21
N PRO A 76 8.28 -15.30 -31.87
CA PRO A 76 8.49 -14.76 -30.53
C PRO A 76 7.85 -15.59 -29.42
N SER A 77 6.62 -16.08 -29.63
CA SER A 77 5.89 -16.89 -28.65
C SER A 77 6.63 -18.21 -28.31
N ARG A 78 7.14 -18.91 -29.33
CA ARG A 78 7.89 -20.16 -29.16
C ARG A 78 9.23 -19.91 -28.46
N ASP A 79 9.91 -18.84 -28.83
CA ASP A 79 11.24 -18.52 -28.30
C ASP A 79 11.15 -18.09 -26.83
N ILE A 80 10.16 -17.26 -26.49
CA ILE A 80 9.86 -16.88 -25.11
C ILE A 80 9.49 -18.13 -24.29
N SER A 81 8.62 -18.99 -24.81
CA SER A 81 8.21 -20.22 -24.11
C SER A 81 9.40 -21.14 -23.84
N ARG A 82 10.31 -21.31 -24.80
CA ARG A 82 11.55 -22.10 -24.61
C ARG A 82 12.47 -21.48 -23.57
N LYS A 83 12.62 -20.15 -23.55
CA LYS A 83 13.43 -19.43 -22.54
C LYS A 83 12.84 -19.58 -21.14
N PHE A 84 11.53 -19.40 -20.97
CA PHE A 84 10.85 -19.61 -19.69
C PHE A 84 10.96 -21.07 -19.22
N ALA A 85 10.79 -22.04 -20.12
CA ALA A 85 11.00 -23.44 -19.79
C ALA A 85 12.45 -23.71 -19.33
N ALA A 86 13.44 -23.07 -19.95
CA ALA A 86 14.83 -23.17 -19.51
C ALA A 86 15.06 -22.55 -18.13
N MET A 87 14.54 -21.34 -17.87
CA MET A 87 14.62 -20.68 -16.56
C MET A 87 13.92 -21.52 -15.47
N ALA A 88 12.75 -22.06 -15.76
CA ALA A 88 12.00 -22.94 -14.86
C ALA A 88 12.77 -24.24 -14.57
N ARG A 89 13.40 -24.86 -15.58
CA ARG A 89 14.27 -26.03 -15.38
C ARG A 89 15.46 -25.72 -14.48
N VAL A 90 16.15 -24.60 -14.71
CA VAL A 90 17.27 -24.17 -13.86
C VAL A 90 16.82 -23.97 -12.43
N LYS A 91 15.69 -23.26 -12.21
CA LYS A 91 15.09 -23.09 -10.89
C LYS A 91 14.78 -24.43 -10.22
N HIS A 92 14.14 -25.34 -10.96
CA HIS A 92 13.79 -26.69 -10.48
C HIS A 92 15.01 -27.50 -10.06
N PHE A 93 16.08 -27.52 -10.86
CA PHE A 93 17.30 -28.25 -10.50
C PHE A 93 18.00 -27.65 -9.28
N LEU A 94 18.14 -26.33 -9.24
CA LEU A 94 18.81 -25.62 -8.15
C LEU A 94 18.04 -25.70 -6.83
N SER A 95 16.71 -25.76 -6.88
CA SER A 95 15.87 -25.92 -5.68
C SER A 95 15.72 -27.37 -5.21
N GLY A 96 16.44 -28.33 -5.81
CA GLY A 96 16.33 -29.74 -5.44
C GLY A 96 15.07 -30.43 -5.97
N GLY A 97 14.54 -29.99 -7.10
CA GLY A 97 13.44 -30.67 -7.78
C GLY A 97 13.86 -32.01 -8.39
N TYR A 98 12.96 -32.98 -8.36
CA TYR A 98 13.16 -34.30 -8.96
C TYR A 98 12.70 -34.35 -10.42
N TRP A 99 13.36 -35.14 -11.27
CA TRP A 99 12.89 -35.45 -12.61
C TRP A 99 13.09 -36.93 -12.94
N TRP A 100 12.25 -37.44 -13.83
CA TRP A 100 12.35 -38.81 -14.30
C TRP A 100 13.50 -38.96 -15.28
N ASP A 101 14.42 -39.89 -14.98
CA ASP A 101 15.46 -40.30 -15.90
C ASP A 101 15.06 -41.62 -16.57
N SER A 102 14.79 -41.55 -17.88
CA SER A 102 14.38 -42.70 -18.68
C SER A 102 15.46 -43.77 -18.81
N SER A 103 16.74 -43.42 -18.60
CA SER A 103 17.85 -44.37 -18.70
C SER A 103 17.99 -45.22 -17.44
N THR A 104 17.94 -44.61 -16.26
CA THR A 104 17.98 -45.30 -14.96
C THR A 104 16.61 -45.76 -14.48
N LYS A 105 15.52 -45.30 -15.13
CA LYS A 105 14.11 -45.53 -14.74
C LYS A 105 13.84 -45.14 -13.28
N GLN A 106 14.41 -44.02 -12.84
CA GLN A 106 14.28 -43.51 -11.49
C GLN A 106 14.03 -42.00 -11.49
N TRP A 107 13.41 -41.52 -10.41
CA TRP A 107 13.33 -40.09 -10.11
C TRP A 107 14.66 -39.66 -9.50
N ILE A 108 15.41 -38.86 -10.25
CA ILE A 108 16.72 -38.35 -9.81
C ILE A 108 16.62 -36.85 -9.51
N GLN A 109 17.63 -36.36 -8.80
CA GLN A 109 17.76 -34.96 -8.40
C GLN A 109 19.16 -34.48 -8.78
N ALA A 110 19.36 -33.17 -8.88
CA ALA A 110 20.67 -32.60 -9.11
C ALA A 110 21.61 -32.92 -7.94
N GLY A 111 22.89 -33.17 -8.20
CA GLY A 111 23.85 -33.41 -7.12
C GLY A 111 23.96 -32.22 -6.16
N ASN A 112 24.42 -32.47 -4.93
CA ASN A 112 24.51 -31.45 -3.88
C ASN A 112 25.31 -30.22 -4.35
N ALA A 113 26.43 -30.42 -5.06
CA ALA A 113 27.24 -29.32 -5.60
C ALA A 113 26.45 -28.35 -6.49
N VAL A 114 25.50 -28.85 -7.29
CA VAL A 114 24.64 -28.01 -8.14
C VAL A 114 23.60 -27.27 -7.30
N GLN A 115 22.98 -27.94 -6.33
CA GLN A 115 22.00 -27.30 -5.43
C GLN A 115 22.64 -26.20 -4.57
N GLN A 116 23.90 -26.39 -4.13
CA GLN A 116 24.64 -25.39 -3.36
C GLN A 116 24.86 -24.08 -4.10
N ILE A 117 24.88 -24.06 -5.44
CA ILE A 117 25.03 -22.83 -6.23
C ILE A 117 23.95 -21.81 -5.85
N LEU A 118 22.72 -22.27 -5.58
CA LEU A 118 21.65 -21.38 -5.13
C LEU A 118 21.96 -20.72 -3.78
N LEU A 119 22.67 -21.41 -2.89
CA LEU A 119 22.97 -20.93 -1.54
C LEU A 119 24.26 -20.12 -1.48
N THR A 120 25.22 -20.37 -2.38
CA THR A 120 26.56 -19.77 -2.33
C THR A 120 26.79 -18.64 -3.33
N ASP A 121 26.11 -18.63 -4.49
CA ASP A 121 26.37 -17.66 -5.56
C ASP A 121 25.32 -16.53 -5.60
N PRO A 122 25.68 -15.29 -5.21
CA PRO A 122 24.77 -14.15 -5.22
C PRO A 122 24.21 -13.81 -6.61
N VAL A 123 24.92 -14.15 -7.69
CA VAL A 123 24.48 -13.91 -9.06
C VAL A 123 23.27 -14.79 -9.37
N PHE A 124 23.33 -16.09 -9.08
CA PHE A 124 22.20 -17.00 -9.29
C PHE A 124 21.02 -16.66 -8.39
N GLN A 125 21.28 -16.28 -7.14
CA GLN A 125 20.26 -15.80 -6.21
C GLN A 125 19.49 -14.61 -6.79
N ARG A 126 20.22 -13.58 -7.25
CA ARG A 126 19.62 -12.40 -7.87
C ARG A 126 18.84 -12.74 -9.15
N HIS A 127 19.38 -13.60 -10.01
CA HIS A 127 18.72 -14.02 -11.25
C HIS A 127 17.43 -14.81 -11.00
N LEU A 128 17.36 -15.56 -9.91
CA LEU A 128 16.18 -16.34 -9.52
C LEU A 128 15.20 -15.56 -8.63
N GLY A 129 15.54 -14.32 -8.27
CA GLY A 129 14.79 -13.54 -7.29
C GLY A 129 14.80 -14.18 -5.90
N TRP A 130 15.80 -15.01 -5.61
CA TRP A 130 15.99 -15.62 -4.30
C TRP A 130 16.80 -14.65 -3.44
N VAL A 131 16.27 -14.33 -2.27
CA VAL A 131 16.97 -13.56 -1.26
C VAL A 131 17.23 -14.52 -0.11
N SER A 132 18.50 -14.66 0.28
CA SER A 132 18.83 -15.44 1.46
C SER A 132 18.05 -14.88 2.64
N PRO A 133 17.39 -15.71 3.46
CA PRO A 133 16.80 -15.23 4.70
C PRO A 133 17.89 -14.46 5.46
N SER A 134 17.62 -13.21 5.81
CA SER A 134 18.50 -12.49 6.72
C SER A 134 18.62 -13.34 7.97
N ILE A 135 19.83 -13.81 8.27
CA ILE A 135 20.11 -14.47 9.55
C ILE A 135 19.91 -13.37 10.58
N THR A 136 18.72 -13.34 11.17
CA THR A 136 18.44 -12.51 12.32
C THR A 136 19.15 -13.17 13.50
N ASP A 137 19.76 -12.34 14.35
CA ASP A 137 20.30 -12.78 15.63
C ASP A 137 19.41 -12.17 16.73
N PRO A 138 18.26 -12.79 17.06
CA PRO A 138 17.34 -12.25 18.04
C PRO A 138 18.00 -12.04 19.40
N GLY A 139 17.76 -10.87 19.99
CA GLY A 139 18.41 -10.48 21.24
C GLY A 139 19.77 -9.81 21.07
N SER A 140 20.30 -9.75 19.84
CA SER A 140 21.48 -8.93 19.55
C SER A 140 21.14 -7.44 19.63
N ILE A 141 22.03 -6.67 20.27
CA ILE A 141 21.89 -5.22 20.39
C ILE A 141 23.11 -4.57 19.76
N LYS A 142 22.86 -3.68 18.80
CA LYS A 142 23.88 -2.80 18.20
C LYS A 142 24.09 -1.63 19.16
N PRO A 143 25.26 -1.50 19.84
CA PRO A 143 25.51 -0.41 20.77
C PRO A 143 25.72 0.92 20.04
N PHE A 144 25.56 2.03 20.76
CA PHE A 144 26.04 3.32 20.27
C PHE A 144 27.57 3.32 20.13
N SER A 145 28.09 4.18 19.25
CA SER A 145 29.52 4.48 19.24
C SER A 145 29.91 5.13 20.56
N LEU A 146 31.09 4.77 21.09
CA LEU A 146 31.58 5.29 22.38
C LEU A 146 31.74 6.81 22.37
N GLN A 147 32.02 7.40 21.20
CA GLN A 147 32.07 8.86 21.02
C GLN A 147 30.71 9.52 21.20
N ARG A 148 29.62 8.85 20.80
CA ARG A 148 28.26 9.40 20.87
C ARG A 148 27.62 9.18 22.22
N ARG A 149 27.84 8.01 22.84
CA ARG A 149 27.41 7.70 24.22
C ARG A 149 28.45 6.83 24.93
N PRO A 150 29.05 7.32 26.02
CA PRO A 150 30.01 6.53 26.78
C PRO A 150 29.33 5.36 27.51
N ALA A 151 30.14 4.40 27.95
CA ALA A 151 29.67 3.33 28.83
C ALA A 151 29.24 3.92 30.18
N LEU A 152 28.26 3.28 30.81
CA LEU A 152 27.70 3.67 32.10
C LEU A 152 28.03 2.60 33.14
N LYS A 153 28.18 3.01 34.40
CA LYS A 153 28.22 2.04 35.50
C LYS A 153 26.82 1.46 35.74
N TRP A 154 26.73 0.21 36.16
CA TRP A 154 25.44 -0.44 36.45
C TRP A 154 24.56 0.41 37.35
N SER A 155 25.11 0.97 38.43
CA SER A 155 24.40 1.85 39.38
C SER A 155 23.80 3.12 38.79
N GLN A 156 24.24 3.53 37.60
CA GLN A 156 23.75 4.71 36.88
C GLN A 156 22.64 4.37 35.87
N THR A 157 22.38 3.08 35.64
CA THR A 157 21.41 2.63 34.66
C THR A 157 20.01 2.58 35.26
N LYS A 158 18.99 2.85 34.43
CA LYS A 158 17.59 2.66 34.82
C LYS A 158 17.26 1.19 35.06
N THR A 159 17.95 0.31 34.34
CA THR A 159 17.86 -1.14 34.51
C THR A 159 18.20 -1.56 35.94
N SER A 160 19.21 -0.94 36.57
CA SER A 160 19.60 -1.27 37.95
C SER A 160 18.54 -0.93 39.00
N THR A 161 17.77 0.15 38.81
CA THR A 161 16.73 0.56 39.77
C THR A 161 15.50 -0.34 39.73
N HIS A 162 15.33 -1.11 38.65
CA HIS A 162 14.20 -2.02 38.44
C HIS A 162 14.61 -3.50 38.34
N TRP A 163 15.84 -3.82 38.77
CA TRP A 163 16.35 -5.18 38.72
C TRP A 163 15.65 -6.06 39.76
N THR A 164 15.02 -7.14 39.28
CA THR A 164 14.25 -8.07 40.12
C THR A 164 14.67 -9.53 39.94
N SER A 165 15.62 -9.82 39.04
CA SER A 165 15.95 -11.20 38.63
C SER A 165 17.31 -11.67 39.15
N GLY A 166 17.34 -12.63 40.07
CA GLY A 166 18.58 -13.26 40.54
C GLY A 166 19.62 -12.28 41.12
N THR A 167 20.89 -12.66 41.07
CA THR A 167 22.01 -11.83 41.58
C THR A 167 22.24 -10.63 40.67
N ALA A 168 22.12 -9.42 41.23
CA ALA A 168 22.38 -8.19 40.50
C ALA A 168 23.84 -8.09 40.04
N PRO A 169 24.11 -7.52 38.85
CA PRO A 169 25.46 -7.14 38.44
C PRO A 169 26.13 -6.22 39.47
N LEU A 170 27.47 -6.26 39.52
CA LEU A 170 28.25 -5.39 40.41
C LEU A 170 27.97 -3.91 40.07
N PRO A 171 27.79 -3.02 41.07
CA PRO A 171 27.52 -1.60 40.85
C PRO A 171 28.55 -0.90 39.94
N GLU A 172 29.81 -1.34 40.01
CA GLU A 172 30.95 -0.81 39.26
C GLU A 172 31.12 -1.45 37.87
N SER A 173 30.29 -2.42 37.50
CA SER A 173 30.35 -3.05 36.18
C SER A 173 29.95 -2.05 35.09
N TRP A 174 30.67 -2.09 33.97
CA TRP A 174 30.47 -1.18 32.85
C TRP A 174 29.52 -1.78 31.81
N TRP A 175 28.54 -0.97 31.39
CA TRP A 175 27.50 -1.34 30.43
C TRP A 175 27.46 -0.34 29.28
N ARG A 176 27.30 -0.85 28.05
CA ARG A 176 27.21 -0.02 26.85
C ARG A 176 25.75 0.24 26.49
N PRO A 177 25.34 1.50 26.30
CA PRO A 177 24.00 1.82 25.79
C PRO A 177 23.76 1.25 24.38
N GLY A 178 22.67 0.53 24.22
CA GLY A 178 22.15 -0.01 22.97
C GLY A 178 21.46 1.05 22.11
N ARG A 179 21.64 1.00 20.79
CA ARG A 179 20.93 1.83 19.82
C ARG A 179 19.72 1.10 19.24
N VAL A 180 19.93 -0.13 18.78
CA VAL A 180 18.91 -0.97 18.13
C VAL A 180 19.06 -2.41 18.61
N LEU A 181 17.96 -3.02 19.00
CA LEU A 181 17.80 -4.44 19.31
C LEU A 181 17.15 -5.15 18.12
N THR A 182 17.56 -6.37 17.79
CA THR A 182 16.84 -7.24 16.86
C THR A 182 15.87 -8.15 17.63
N ALA A 183 14.57 -8.03 17.38
CA ALA A 183 13.53 -8.86 17.99
C ALA A 183 13.46 -10.27 17.39
N GLN A 184 12.72 -11.20 18.02
CA GLN A 184 12.48 -12.55 17.47
C GLN A 184 11.80 -12.54 16.09
N SER A 185 11.00 -11.51 15.79
CA SER A 185 10.43 -11.27 14.47
C SER A 185 11.44 -10.88 13.40
N GLY A 186 12.65 -10.47 13.79
CA GLY A 186 13.61 -9.78 12.92
C GLY A 186 13.47 -8.26 12.92
N ASP A 187 12.49 -7.70 13.63
CA ASP A 187 12.30 -6.24 13.68
C ASP A 187 13.48 -5.54 14.36
N GLU A 188 13.83 -4.37 13.86
CA GLU A 188 14.71 -3.44 14.56
C GLU A 188 13.91 -2.65 15.60
N VAL A 189 14.31 -2.78 16.86
CA VAL A 189 13.68 -2.16 18.04
C VAL A 189 14.59 -1.06 18.57
N ALA A 190 14.14 0.18 18.51
CA ALA A 190 14.85 1.33 19.05
C ALA A 190 14.30 1.74 20.42
N LEU A 191 14.94 2.73 21.04
CA LEU A 191 14.36 3.40 22.21
C LEU A 191 13.00 4.02 21.83
N ASN A 192 12.07 4.00 22.78
CA ASN A 192 10.68 4.42 22.64
C ASN A 192 9.81 3.57 21.69
N SER A 193 10.36 2.52 21.07
CA SER A 193 9.56 1.56 20.31
C SER A 193 8.63 0.79 21.26
N TRP A 194 7.41 0.52 20.79
CA TRP A 194 6.45 -0.33 21.47
C TRP A 194 6.64 -1.78 21.06
N VAL A 195 6.68 -2.68 22.03
CA VAL A 195 6.97 -4.08 21.80
C VAL A 195 6.06 -5.00 22.59
N ILE A 196 5.92 -6.21 22.07
CA ILE A 196 5.49 -7.37 22.84
C ILE A 196 6.72 -8.20 23.19
N ALA A 197 6.84 -8.55 24.46
CA ALA A 197 7.88 -9.41 25.01
C ALA A 197 7.26 -10.55 25.83
N LEU A 198 8.06 -11.55 26.16
CA LEU A 198 7.65 -12.61 27.09
C LEU A 198 8.45 -12.47 28.38
N ASP A 199 7.79 -12.58 29.53
CA ASP A 199 8.49 -12.69 30.81
C ASP A 199 9.14 -14.08 30.97
N SER A 200 9.86 -14.29 32.07
CA SER A 200 10.48 -15.58 32.40
C SER A 200 9.48 -16.74 32.58
N GLY A 201 8.20 -16.43 32.83
CA GLY A 201 7.12 -17.41 32.92
C GLY A 201 6.42 -17.67 31.59
N GLY A 202 6.83 -16.98 30.51
CA GLY A 202 6.19 -17.06 29.20
C GLY A 202 4.93 -16.21 29.08
N ASN A 203 4.62 -15.34 30.04
CA ASN A 203 3.48 -14.43 29.96
C ASN A 203 3.80 -13.25 29.05
N THR A 204 2.77 -12.75 28.36
CA THR A 204 2.88 -11.62 27.45
C THR A 204 3.03 -10.31 28.23
N VAL A 205 4.09 -9.57 27.92
CA VAL A 205 4.35 -8.23 28.44
C VAL A 205 4.26 -7.25 27.28
N ILE A 206 3.45 -6.21 27.45
CA ILE A 206 3.36 -5.10 26.50
C ILE A 206 4.05 -3.91 27.13
N GLY A 207 4.97 -3.28 26.39
CA GLY A 207 5.68 -2.15 26.92
C GLY A 207 6.41 -1.31 25.90
N ARG A 208 6.86 -0.15 26.36
CA ARG A 208 7.65 0.80 25.60
C ARG A 208 9.11 0.70 26.03
N VAL A 209 10.03 0.57 25.08
CA VAL A 209 11.46 0.42 25.37
C VAL A 209 12.01 1.72 25.94
N THR A 210 12.64 1.66 27.12
CA THR A 210 13.24 2.84 27.76
C THR A 210 14.75 2.77 27.87
N GLU A 211 15.33 1.57 27.95
CA GLU A 211 16.77 1.38 28.00
C GLU A 211 17.15 0.07 27.32
N LEU A 212 18.26 0.10 26.58
CA LEU A 212 18.91 -1.06 25.97
C LEU A 212 20.35 -1.08 26.48
N LEU A 213 20.82 -2.20 26.99
CA LEU A 213 22.16 -2.32 27.55
C LEU A 213 22.88 -3.57 27.06
N VAL A 214 24.18 -3.43 26.82
CA VAL A 214 25.06 -4.51 26.34
C VAL A 214 26.28 -4.61 27.25
N ALA A 215 26.50 -5.80 27.79
CA ALA A 215 27.74 -6.24 28.42
C ALA A 215 28.01 -7.70 28.03
N GLU A 216 28.28 -8.59 28.98
CA GLU A 216 28.28 -10.05 28.73
C GLU A 216 26.89 -10.56 28.31
N LYS A 217 25.83 -9.93 28.84
CA LYS A 217 24.44 -10.18 28.49
C LYS A 217 23.82 -8.90 27.94
N SER A 218 22.86 -9.08 27.03
CA SER A 218 22.05 -7.99 26.50
C SER A 218 20.75 -7.89 27.30
N LEU A 219 20.46 -6.71 27.83
CA LEU A 219 19.27 -6.43 28.64
C LEU A 219 18.43 -5.32 28.00
N VAL A 220 17.12 -5.40 28.23
CA VAL A 220 16.15 -4.39 27.83
C VAL A 220 15.27 -4.02 29.02
N THR A 221 15.04 -2.73 29.21
CA THR A 221 14.11 -2.21 30.21
C THR A 221 12.88 -1.64 29.51
N LEU A 222 11.73 -2.24 29.78
CA LEU A 222 10.44 -1.83 29.26
C LEU A 222 9.69 -1.04 30.32
N GLU A 223 9.09 0.07 29.94
CA GLU A 223 7.96 0.65 30.65
C GLU A 223 6.73 -0.21 30.33
N GLN A 224 6.15 -0.84 31.35
CA GLN A 224 5.09 -1.84 31.16
C GLN A 224 3.72 -1.16 31.16
N PHE A 225 2.86 -1.59 30.24
CA PHE A 225 1.49 -1.12 30.09
C PHE A 225 0.51 -2.29 30.19
N ILE A 226 -0.70 -2.00 30.67
CA ILE A 226 -1.78 -2.97 30.81
C ILE A 226 -2.72 -2.83 29.61
N CYS A 227 -3.02 -3.96 28.95
CA CYS A 227 -4.09 -4.03 27.97
C CYS A 227 -5.44 -4.10 28.68
N GLY A 228 -6.32 -3.14 28.40
CA GLY A 228 -7.68 -3.11 28.91
C GLY A 228 -8.52 -4.26 28.37
N GLN A 229 -9.63 -4.56 29.07
CA GLN A 229 -10.61 -5.58 28.64
C GLN A 229 -11.65 -5.02 27.66
N GLU A 230 -11.72 -3.70 27.54
CA GLU A 230 -12.64 -3.00 26.66
C GLU A 230 -11.91 -2.43 25.45
N ARG A 231 -12.65 -2.34 24.34
CA ARG A 231 -12.17 -1.74 23.09
C ARG A 231 -12.40 -0.24 23.12
N HIS A 232 -11.55 0.51 22.42
CA HIS A 232 -11.72 1.94 22.23
C HIS A 232 -13.06 2.23 21.54
N PRO A 233 -13.85 3.21 22.01
CA PRO A 233 -15.22 3.46 21.54
C PRO A 233 -15.33 3.79 20.04
N ASP A 234 -14.36 4.54 19.48
CA ASP A 234 -14.39 4.88 18.05
C ASP A 234 -13.74 3.83 17.15
N PHE A 235 -12.51 3.41 17.47
CA PHE A 235 -11.75 2.49 16.62
C PHE A 235 -12.16 1.02 16.80
N GLY A 236 -12.75 0.64 17.93
CA GLY A 236 -13.00 -0.76 18.28
C GLY A 236 -11.72 -1.57 18.50
N TRP A 237 -10.61 -0.92 18.89
CA TRP A 237 -9.29 -1.54 19.06
C TRP A 237 -8.87 -1.64 20.53
N PRO A 238 -7.91 -2.53 20.89
CA PRO A 238 -7.41 -2.66 22.26
C PRO A 238 -6.78 -1.37 22.78
N VAL A 239 -7.05 -1.03 24.03
CA VAL A 239 -6.50 0.14 24.72
C VAL A 239 -5.42 -0.28 25.71
N LEU A 240 -4.28 0.41 25.68
CA LEU A 240 -3.21 0.31 26.65
C LEU A 240 -3.32 1.45 27.65
N ARG A 241 -3.07 1.14 28.93
CA ARG A 241 -2.95 2.15 29.98
C ARG A 241 -1.77 1.90 30.88
N ARG A 242 -1.24 2.97 31.46
CA ARG A 242 -0.23 2.88 32.51
C ARG A 242 -0.84 2.18 33.74
N PRO A 243 -0.08 1.31 34.45
CA PRO A 243 -0.53 0.70 35.70
C PRO A 243 -0.76 1.75 36.79
N ASN A 244 -1.81 1.57 37.60
CA ASN A 244 -2.10 2.46 38.71
C ASN A 244 -1.35 2.04 39.99
N GLY A 245 -1.16 2.97 40.93
CA GLY A 245 -0.46 2.75 42.20
C GLY A 245 -0.91 1.50 42.98
N PRO A 246 -2.22 1.24 43.16
CA PRO A 246 -2.71 0.04 43.85
C PRO A 246 -2.35 -1.28 43.15
N GLU A 247 -2.38 -1.31 41.81
CA GLU A 247 -2.06 -2.51 41.02
C GLU A 247 -0.57 -2.86 41.13
N ILE A 248 0.27 -1.82 41.21
CA ILE A 248 1.70 -1.94 41.45
C ILE A 248 1.97 -2.42 42.89
N ALA A 249 1.29 -1.83 43.87
CA ALA A 249 1.45 -2.17 45.29
C ALA A 249 1.07 -3.63 45.59
N GLN A 250 0.05 -4.15 44.89
CA GLN A 250 -0.37 -5.55 44.99
C GLN A 250 0.51 -6.52 44.18
N ARG A 251 1.59 -6.02 43.55
CA ARG A 251 2.54 -6.76 42.70
C ARG A 251 1.88 -7.57 41.58
N GLN A 252 0.69 -7.16 41.13
CA GLN A 252 0.04 -7.76 39.97
C GLN A 252 0.73 -7.34 38.66
N VAL A 253 1.25 -6.10 38.63
CA VAL A 253 1.94 -5.50 37.48
C VAL A 253 3.08 -4.60 37.97
N GLN A 254 4.15 -4.43 37.19
CA GLN A 254 5.25 -3.50 37.50
C GLN A 254 5.16 -2.26 36.58
N SER A 255 5.68 -1.10 37.00
CA SER A 255 5.80 0.07 36.11
C SER A 255 6.91 -0.12 35.08
N PHE A 256 7.98 -0.80 35.48
CA PHE A 256 9.12 -1.13 34.64
C PHE A 256 9.49 -2.58 34.85
N VAL A 257 9.87 -3.24 33.77
CA VAL A 257 10.33 -4.63 33.80
C VAL A 257 11.63 -4.75 33.02
N VAL A 258 12.58 -5.45 33.60
CA VAL A 258 13.88 -5.75 32.98
C VAL A 258 13.83 -7.17 32.44
N LEU A 259 14.12 -7.32 31.15
CA LEU A 259 14.12 -8.61 30.47
C LEU A 259 15.45 -8.85 29.75
N SER A 260 15.72 -10.11 29.43
CA SER A 260 16.74 -10.43 28.42
C SER A 260 16.33 -9.82 27.09
N ALA A 261 17.29 -9.29 26.35
CA ALA A 261 17.06 -8.78 25.00
C ALA A 261 16.39 -9.80 24.07
N ALA A 262 16.72 -11.10 24.23
CA ALA A 262 16.13 -12.19 23.44
C ALA A 262 14.64 -12.43 23.75
N ALA A 263 14.11 -11.88 24.84
CA ALA A 263 12.71 -12.04 25.22
C ALA A 263 11.75 -11.16 24.39
N VAL A 264 12.27 -10.16 23.68
CA VAL A 264 11.47 -9.25 22.84
C VAL A 264 11.01 -9.98 21.58
N GLN A 265 9.69 -10.10 21.42
CA GLN A 265 9.10 -10.89 20.35
C GLN A 265 8.98 -10.10 19.05
N PHE A 266 8.34 -8.93 19.10
CA PHE A 266 8.09 -8.10 17.92
C PHE A 266 7.66 -6.67 18.27
N VAL A 267 7.79 -5.77 17.30
CA VAL A 267 7.32 -4.38 17.39
C VAL A 267 5.83 -4.30 17.10
N ILE A 268 5.13 -3.44 17.85
CA ILE A 268 3.72 -3.10 17.63
C ILE A 268 3.56 -1.60 17.34
N SER A 269 2.51 -1.26 16.60
CA SER A 269 2.13 0.12 16.34
C SER A 269 1.08 0.56 17.34
N VAL A 270 1.33 1.69 18.01
CA VAL A 270 0.52 2.21 19.10
C VAL A 270 0.41 3.73 18.94
N GLN A 271 -0.78 4.29 19.13
CA GLN A 271 -1.06 5.73 19.07
C GLN A 271 -1.60 6.23 20.40
N HIS A 272 -1.33 7.47 20.77
CA HIS A 272 -1.91 8.08 21.96
C HIS A 272 -3.44 8.17 21.84
N ASP A 273 -4.15 7.87 22.94
CA ASP A 273 -5.59 8.04 23.03
C ASP A 273 -5.92 9.53 23.25
N CYS A 274 -5.97 10.26 22.14
CA CYS A 274 -6.24 11.71 22.15
C CYS A 274 -7.68 12.05 22.58
N ARG A 275 -8.62 11.10 22.47
CA ARG A 275 -10.02 11.29 22.85
C ARG A 275 -10.12 11.41 24.37
N GLU A 276 -9.59 10.43 25.10
CA GLU A 276 -9.59 10.50 26.57
C GLU A 276 -8.62 11.56 27.08
N GLY A 277 -7.55 11.82 26.33
CA GLY A 277 -6.57 12.85 26.68
C GLY A 277 -7.04 14.28 26.43
N ASP A 278 -8.21 14.51 25.80
CA ASP A 278 -8.69 15.85 25.39
C ASP A 278 -7.58 16.70 24.73
N CYS A 279 -6.75 16.05 23.90
CA CYS A 279 -5.52 16.65 23.41
C CYS A 279 -5.81 17.77 22.42
N GLN A 280 -5.15 18.92 22.59
CA GLN A 280 -5.46 20.12 21.83
C GLN A 280 -4.49 20.31 20.65
N PRO A 281 -4.99 20.76 19.49
CA PRO A 281 -4.14 21.22 18.39
C PRO A 281 -3.38 22.46 18.87
N THR A 282 -2.07 22.35 19.08
CA THR A 282 -1.30 23.40 19.77
C THR A 282 -0.16 23.96 18.93
N VAL A 283 0.40 23.19 17.99
CA VAL A 283 1.61 23.62 17.27
C VAL A 283 1.30 23.78 15.79
N VAL A 284 1.46 25.00 15.29
CA VAL A 284 1.50 25.31 13.87
C VAL A 284 2.94 25.19 13.41
N GLN A 285 3.29 24.13 12.70
CA GLN A 285 4.58 24.00 12.04
C GLN A 285 4.40 24.28 10.55
N LYS A 286 5.30 25.04 9.94
CA LYS A 286 5.29 25.22 8.48
C LYS A 286 5.66 23.89 7.80
N GLU A 287 4.86 23.49 6.82
CA GLU A 287 5.06 22.29 6.02
C GLU A 287 6.35 22.45 5.19
N PHE A 288 7.25 21.47 5.25
CA PHE A 288 8.41 21.41 4.37
C PHE A 288 8.11 20.48 3.21
N GLN A 289 8.21 20.97 1.98
CA GLN A 289 8.08 20.17 0.77
C GLN A 289 9.40 20.25 -0.01
N GLU A 290 9.98 19.11 -0.38
CA GLU A 290 11.25 19.06 -1.12
C GLU A 290 12.42 19.82 -0.46
N ARG A 291 12.40 19.91 0.88
CA ARG A 291 13.34 20.68 1.73
C ARG A 291 13.16 22.21 1.68
N GLU A 292 12.12 22.71 1.03
CA GLU A 292 11.74 24.12 1.08
C GLU A 292 10.58 24.33 2.06
N GLU A 293 10.69 25.37 2.88
CA GLU A 293 9.64 25.77 3.82
C GLU A 293 8.48 26.39 3.05
N THR A 294 7.30 25.78 3.12
CA THR A 294 6.11 26.28 2.42
C THR A 294 5.36 27.31 3.28
N SER A 295 4.45 28.05 2.66
CA SER A 295 3.52 28.95 3.35
C SER A 295 2.37 28.22 4.07
N ARG A 296 2.32 26.89 3.99
CA ARG A 296 1.24 26.08 4.57
C ARG A 296 1.59 25.69 6.00
N ASN A 297 0.58 25.84 6.85
CA ASN A 297 0.65 25.53 8.27
C ASN A 297 0.07 24.13 8.51
N VAL A 298 0.81 23.29 9.22
CA VAL A 298 0.36 21.98 9.72
C VAL A 298 0.04 22.12 11.20
N SER A 299 -1.19 21.78 11.57
CA SER A 299 -1.59 21.67 12.97
C SER A 299 -1.10 20.34 13.53
N LEU A 300 -0.29 20.39 14.58
CA LEU A 300 0.15 19.23 15.34
C LEU A 300 -0.58 19.17 16.68
N ILE A 301 -1.00 17.96 17.03
CA ILE A 301 -1.63 17.67 18.31
C ILE A 301 -0.54 17.58 19.38
N LYS A 302 -0.68 18.37 20.45
CA LYS A 302 0.15 18.22 21.64
C LYS A 302 -0.58 17.32 22.62
N HIS A 303 0.00 16.16 22.91
CA HIS A 303 -0.58 15.24 23.88
C HIS A 303 -0.53 15.86 25.29
N SER A 304 -1.66 15.80 25.99
CA SER A 304 -1.81 16.32 27.36
C SER A 304 -1.12 15.43 28.40
N ASN A 305 -1.04 14.12 28.12
CA ASN A 305 -0.47 13.09 28.98
C ASN A 305 0.21 11.99 28.15
N ASP A 306 0.76 10.99 28.83
CA ASP A 306 1.48 9.86 28.24
C ASP A 306 1.03 8.54 28.92
N ASP A 307 -0.27 8.44 29.20
CA ASP A 307 -0.84 7.38 30.08
C ASP A 307 -1.74 6.39 29.35
N ARG A 308 -2.41 6.79 28.26
CA ARG A 308 -3.33 5.94 27.51
C ARG A 308 -3.03 5.93 26.02
N PHE A 309 -3.15 4.75 25.44
CA PHE A 309 -2.83 4.51 24.04
C PHE A 309 -3.76 3.48 23.42
N VAL A 310 -3.87 3.48 22.10
CA VAL A 310 -4.63 2.52 21.31
C VAL A 310 -3.66 1.70 20.47
N ILE A 311 -3.82 0.37 20.47
CA ILE A 311 -3.03 -0.51 19.61
C ILE A 311 -3.61 -0.46 18.19
N ASN A 312 -2.79 -0.15 17.20
CA ASN A 312 -3.21 -0.16 15.80
C ASN A 312 -3.46 -1.59 15.31
N MET A 313 -4.73 -1.96 15.15
CA MET A 313 -5.12 -3.27 14.61
C MET A 313 -5.28 -3.29 13.09
N ALA A 314 -5.17 -2.14 12.41
CA ALA A 314 -5.22 -2.06 10.95
C ALA A 314 -3.84 -2.23 10.28
N GLY A 315 -2.75 -2.20 11.06
CA GLY A 315 -1.40 -2.42 10.54
C GLY A 315 -1.19 -3.85 10.04
N LEU A 316 -0.59 -4.01 8.86
CA LEU A 316 -0.24 -5.34 8.32
C LEU A 316 0.98 -5.95 9.02
N HIS A 317 1.89 -5.10 9.51
CA HIS A 317 3.12 -5.52 10.14
C HIS A 317 2.85 -6.26 11.46
N ASN A 318 3.39 -7.47 11.60
CA ASN A 318 3.17 -8.37 12.74
C ASN A 318 1.71 -8.67 13.12
N PHE A 319 0.71 -8.36 12.28
CA PHE A 319 -0.72 -8.51 12.58
C PHE A 319 -1.08 -9.88 13.16
N VAL A 320 -0.64 -10.96 12.52
CA VAL A 320 -0.93 -12.34 12.97
C VAL A 320 -0.32 -12.62 14.35
N LYS A 321 0.88 -12.11 14.63
CA LYS A 321 1.53 -12.29 15.94
C LYS A 321 0.81 -11.48 17.01
N LEU A 322 0.40 -10.26 16.68
CA LEU A 322 -0.39 -9.39 17.54
C LEU A 322 -1.74 -10.03 17.92
N CYS A 323 -2.48 -10.56 16.95
CA CYS A 323 -3.75 -11.24 17.19
C CYS A 323 -3.61 -12.51 18.06
N ARG A 324 -2.44 -13.17 18.04
CA ARG A 324 -2.15 -14.33 18.90
C ARG A 324 -1.73 -13.93 20.31
N ALA A 325 -1.09 -12.77 20.46
CA ALA A 325 -0.60 -12.26 21.74
C ALA A 325 -1.71 -11.62 22.59
N LEU A 326 -2.78 -11.13 21.94
CA LEU A 326 -3.90 -10.46 22.61
C LEU A 326 -5.12 -11.37 22.79
N PRO A 327 -5.97 -11.13 23.80
CA PRO A 327 -7.23 -11.84 23.98
C PRO A 327 -8.14 -11.77 22.74
N ARG A 328 -8.77 -12.90 22.37
CA ARG A 328 -9.70 -12.95 21.21
C ARG A 328 -10.85 -11.94 21.32
N ALA A 329 -11.35 -11.69 22.53
CA ALA A 329 -12.39 -10.69 22.78
C ALA A 329 -12.01 -9.27 22.29
N LEU A 330 -10.72 -8.96 22.14
CA LEU A 330 -10.22 -7.67 21.67
C LEU A 330 -9.80 -7.68 20.19
N THR A 331 -9.60 -8.86 19.60
CA THR A 331 -9.05 -9.02 18.24
C THR A 331 -10.05 -9.56 17.24
N ASP A 332 -11.13 -10.18 17.70
CA ASP A 332 -12.18 -10.71 16.83
C ASP A 332 -12.86 -9.57 16.07
N LEU A 333 -12.99 -9.75 14.76
CA LEU A 333 -13.70 -8.82 13.90
C LEU A 333 -15.20 -8.87 14.23
N GLN A 334 -15.79 -7.70 14.44
CA GLN A 334 -17.23 -7.55 14.66
C GLN A 334 -17.88 -6.95 13.41
N PRO A 335 -19.12 -7.36 13.08
CA PRO A 335 -19.89 -6.69 12.04
C PRO A 335 -20.02 -5.18 12.32
N LEU A 336 -19.85 -4.36 11.29
CA LEU A 336 -19.95 -2.90 11.39
C LEU A 336 -21.34 -2.44 11.87
N PHE A 337 -22.38 -3.13 11.40
CA PHE A 337 -23.77 -2.87 11.77
C PHE A 337 -24.37 -4.10 12.48
N PRO A 338 -25.01 -3.93 13.67
CA PRO A 338 -25.65 -5.03 14.38
C PRO A 338 -26.79 -5.69 13.58
N ASP A 339 -27.66 -4.87 12.97
CA ASP A 339 -28.71 -5.34 12.06
C ASP A 339 -28.36 -4.99 10.61
N ARG A 340 -27.56 -5.86 10.00
CA ARG A 340 -27.13 -5.70 8.61
C ARG A 340 -28.28 -5.78 7.62
N VAL A 341 -29.35 -6.52 7.94
CA VAL A 341 -30.47 -6.71 7.01
C VAL A 341 -31.25 -5.41 6.86
N THR A 342 -31.52 -4.73 7.96
CA THR A 342 -32.18 -3.41 7.92
C THR A 342 -31.29 -2.38 7.23
N PHE A 343 -30.00 -2.33 7.57
CA PHE A 343 -29.04 -1.46 6.89
C PHE A 343 -29.00 -1.68 5.37
N HIS A 344 -28.97 -2.94 4.90
CA HIS A 344 -28.97 -3.24 3.46
C HIS A 344 -30.27 -2.85 2.76
N LYS A 345 -31.42 -2.95 3.43
CA LYS A 345 -32.70 -2.49 2.88
C LYS A 345 -32.68 -0.98 2.66
N GLU A 346 -32.23 -0.22 3.64
CA GLU A 346 -32.09 1.23 3.57
C GLU A 346 -31.10 1.65 2.48
N ALA A 347 -29.91 1.03 2.45
CA ALA A 347 -28.91 1.28 1.41
C ALA A 347 -29.45 0.96 0.00
N ALA A 348 -30.22 -0.12 -0.16
CA ALA A 348 -30.85 -0.47 -1.43
C ALA A 348 -31.91 0.56 -1.87
N GLU A 349 -32.71 1.09 -0.95
CA GLU A 349 -33.67 2.15 -1.24
C GLU A 349 -32.97 3.44 -1.69
N GLN A 350 -31.92 3.85 -0.97
CA GLN A 350 -31.07 4.98 -1.36
C GLN A 350 -30.46 4.78 -2.75
N ALA A 351 -29.91 3.59 -3.02
CA ALA A 351 -29.36 3.25 -4.33
C ALA A 351 -30.40 3.32 -5.45
N ARG A 352 -31.63 2.84 -5.23
CA ARG A 352 -32.72 2.94 -6.22
C ARG A 352 -33.06 4.40 -6.53
N ALA A 353 -33.16 5.24 -5.51
CA ALA A 353 -33.43 6.67 -5.66
C ALA A 353 -32.30 7.38 -6.43
N LEU A 354 -31.04 7.14 -6.06
CA LEU A 354 -29.87 7.68 -6.76
C LEU A 354 -29.83 7.25 -8.23
N ARG A 355 -30.11 5.98 -8.52
CA ARG A 355 -30.16 5.47 -9.90
C ARG A 355 -31.31 6.07 -10.70
N ALA A 356 -32.48 6.29 -10.08
CA ALA A 356 -33.60 6.95 -10.75
C ALA A 356 -33.24 8.38 -11.15
N LYS A 357 -32.65 9.16 -10.23
CA LYS A 357 -32.12 10.51 -10.51
C LYS A 357 -31.06 10.48 -11.61
N GLY A 358 -30.12 9.53 -11.55
CA GLY A 358 -29.08 9.37 -12.58
C GLY A 358 -29.64 9.03 -13.96
N ARG A 359 -30.67 8.17 -14.04
CA ARG A 359 -31.37 7.85 -15.29
C ARG A 359 -32.10 9.07 -15.85
N ALA A 360 -32.80 9.84 -15.02
CA ALA A 360 -33.48 11.07 -15.43
C ALA A 360 -32.48 12.08 -16.02
N LYS A 361 -31.39 12.38 -15.30
CA LYS A 361 -30.31 13.26 -15.79
C LYS A 361 -29.69 12.77 -17.10
N THR A 362 -29.54 11.45 -17.25
CA THR A 362 -29.00 10.86 -18.49
C THR A 362 -30.00 10.98 -19.65
N ALA A 363 -31.30 10.80 -19.39
CA ALA A 363 -32.35 10.98 -20.38
C ALA A 363 -32.42 12.44 -20.83
N GLU A 364 -32.43 13.40 -19.91
CA GLU A 364 -32.38 14.84 -20.20
C GLU A 364 -31.16 15.19 -21.08
N ARG A 365 -29.96 14.71 -20.72
CA ARG A 365 -28.75 14.94 -21.52
C ARG A 365 -28.85 14.32 -22.92
N ARG A 366 -29.51 13.17 -23.07
CA ARG A 366 -29.76 12.54 -24.38
C ARG A 366 -30.74 13.36 -25.21
N HIS A 367 -31.83 13.85 -24.60
CA HIS A 367 -32.80 14.73 -25.27
C HIS A 367 -32.15 16.05 -25.70
N ALA A 368 -31.36 16.69 -24.85
CA ALA A 368 -30.63 17.91 -25.19
C ALA A 368 -29.67 17.71 -26.38
N LYS A 369 -28.86 16.64 -26.36
CA LYS A 369 -27.97 16.31 -27.49
C LYS A 369 -28.72 15.98 -28.78
N ALA A 370 -29.86 15.30 -28.68
CA ALA A 370 -30.69 15.00 -29.86
C ALA A 370 -31.29 16.28 -30.45
N ALA A 371 -31.72 17.23 -29.61
CA ALA A 371 -32.24 18.52 -30.04
C ALA A 371 -31.16 19.40 -30.68
N GLU A 372 -29.94 19.41 -30.11
CA GLU A 372 -28.77 20.09 -30.67
C GLU A 372 -28.42 19.54 -32.06
N LYS A 373 -28.28 18.22 -32.19
CA LYS A 373 -28.01 17.56 -33.48
C LYS A 373 -29.12 17.83 -34.51
N LYS A 374 -30.38 17.91 -34.08
CA LYS A 374 -31.51 18.26 -34.97
C LYS A 374 -31.39 19.71 -35.46
N ARG A 375 -31.07 20.66 -34.59
CA ARG A 375 -30.83 22.07 -34.97
C ARG A 375 -29.66 22.20 -35.94
N GLU A 376 -28.56 21.50 -35.70
CA GLU A 376 -27.41 21.49 -36.63
C GLU A 376 -27.80 20.95 -38.02
N ALA A 377 -28.59 19.87 -38.07
CA ALA A 377 -29.08 19.31 -39.32
C ALA A 377 -30.06 20.25 -40.05
N GLU A 378 -30.94 20.94 -39.32
CA GLU A 378 -31.86 21.94 -39.88
C GLU A 378 -31.11 23.16 -40.45
N LEU A 379 -30.07 23.65 -39.75
CA LEU A 379 -29.20 24.72 -40.24
C LEU A 379 -28.40 24.29 -41.48
N ALA A 380 -27.84 23.09 -41.49
CA ALA A 380 -27.12 22.55 -42.65
C ALA A 380 -28.04 22.38 -43.86
N ALA A 381 -29.28 21.92 -43.65
CA ALA A 381 -30.28 21.81 -44.71
C ALA A 381 -30.74 23.18 -45.24
N ALA A 382 -30.87 24.19 -44.38
CA ALA A 382 -31.19 25.55 -44.79
C ALA A 382 -30.04 26.19 -45.61
N ALA A 383 -28.79 25.99 -45.18
CA ALA A 383 -27.62 26.45 -45.92
C ALA A 383 -27.51 25.76 -47.30
N ALA A 384 -27.80 24.45 -47.38
CA ALA A 384 -27.83 23.72 -48.64
C ALA A 384 -28.90 24.28 -49.60
N ARG A 385 -30.12 24.58 -49.11
CA ARG A 385 -31.18 25.19 -49.93
C ARG A 385 -30.83 26.60 -50.42
N GLN A 386 -30.19 27.42 -49.57
CA GLN A 386 -29.73 28.75 -49.97
C GLN A 386 -28.62 28.68 -51.03
N ALA A 387 -27.73 27.68 -50.95
CA ALA A 387 -26.72 27.45 -51.98
C ALA A 387 -27.35 26.98 -53.31
N GLU A 388 -28.42 26.18 -53.25
CA GLU A 388 -29.18 25.74 -54.43
C GLU A 388 -29.97 26.89 -55.08
N GLU A 389 -30.62 27.74 -54.29
CA GLU A 389 -31.31 28.94 -54.78
C GLU A 389 -30.34 29.97 -55.39
N ALA A 390 -29.14 30.14 -54.81
CA ALA A 390 -28.10 31.00 -55.36
C ALA A 390 -27.57 30.52 -56.72
N LEU A 391 -27.58 29.20 -56.96
CA LEU A 391 -27.26 28.60 -58.26
C LEU A 391 -28.34 28.82 -59.32
N VAL A 392 -29.61 28.95 -58.90
CA VAL A 392 -30.76 29.17 -59.80
C VAL A 392 -30.94 30.64 -60.17
N THR A 393 -30.49 31.58 -59.33
CA THR A 393 -30.55 33.03 -59.62
C THR A 393 -29.32 33.58 -60.36
N GLY A 394 -28.40 32.73 -60.80
CA GLY A 394 -27.12 33.10 -61.41
C GLY A 394 -26.97 32.67 -62.87
N GLU A 395 -27.95 32.96 -63.73
CA GLU A 395 -27.77 32.92 -65.19
C GLU A 395 -28.31 34.20 -65.82
N GLU A 396 -27.40 35.15 -66.08
CA GLU A 396 -27.39 36.02 -67.26
C GLU A 396 -26.02 36.72 -67.32
N ILE A 397 -25.03 36.07 -67.93
CA ILE A 397 -23.93 36.77 -68.61
C ILE A 397 -23.69 36.06 -69.95
N GLU A 398 -23.94 36.82 -71.02
CA GLU A 398 -23.73 36.48 -72.42
C GLU A 398 -22.31 35.96 -72.71
N GLN A 399 -22.25 34.88 -73.49
CA GLN A 399 -21.07 34.48 -74.24
C GLN A 399 -20.90 35.43 -75.44
N SER A 400 -19.73 36.05 -75.55
CA SER A 400 -19.21 36.53 -76.83
C SER A 400 -17.88 35.84 -77.12
N ASP A 401 -17.91 34.97 -78.13
CA ASP A 401 -16.77 34.31 -78.74
C ASP A 401 -15.88 35.32 -79.48
N GLU A 402 -14.57 35.26 -79.28
CA GLU A 402 -13.58 35.62 -80.30
C GLU A 402 -12.26 34.86 -80.06
N GLU A 403 -12.05 33.82 -80.87
CA GLU A 403 -10.78 33.17 -81.19
C GLU A 403 -10.07 33.94 -82.35
N PRO A 404 -8.83 33.61 -82.78
CA PRO A 404 -7.66 33.06 -82.09
C PRO A 404 -6.32 33.73 -82.55
N ASN A 405 -5.20 33.17 -82.08
CA ASN A 405 -4.06 32.68 -82.90
C ASN A 405 -2.64 33.25 -82.57
N THR A 406 -1.77 32.34 -82.10
CA THR A 406 -0.33 32.08 -82.47
C THR A 406 0.66 33.26 -82.56
N ALA A 407 1.94 33.21 -82.18
CA ALA A 407 2.87 32.11 -81.91
C ALA A 407 4.24 32.70 -81.44
N VAL A 408 4.93 31.92 -80.61
CA VAL A 408 6.39 31.61 -80.60
C VAL A 408 7.43 32.74 -80.42
N GLY A 409 8.28 32.57 -79.39
CA GLY A 409 9.64 33.12 -79.31
C GLY A 409 10.29 33.00 -77.92
N GLU A 410 11.09 31.94 -77.68
CA GLU A 410 12.11 31.84 -76.61
C GLU A 410 13.39 32.65 -76.99
N PRO A 411 14.49 32.76 -76.19
CA PRO A 411 14.80 32.29 -74.82
C PRO A 411 15.52 33.33 -73.89
N GLU A 412 15.92 32.84 -72.70
CA GLU A 412 17.12 33.17 -71.89
C GLU A 412 17.00 33.87 -70.50
N GLU A 413 17.42 33.06 -69.51
CA GLU A 413 18.25 33.30 -68.31
C GLU A 413 17.95 34.42 -67.28
N GLY A 414 17.86 34.01 -66.01
CA GLY A 414 17.98 34.90 -64.85
C GLY A 414 17.62 34.24 -63.51
N THR A 415 18.63 33.74 -62.80
CA THR A 415 18.62 33.26 -61.41
C THR A 415 18.02 34.24 -60.38
N VAL A 416 17.37 33.73 -59.32
CA VAL A 416 17.77 33.82 -57.88
C VAL A 416 16.58 33.50 -56.93
N VAL A 417 16.91 32.63 -55.97
CA VAL A 417 16.31 32.23 -54.67
C VAL A 417 15.41 33.25 -53.95
N GLY A 418 14.33 32.78 -53.31
CA GLY A 418 13.68 33.51 -52.21
C GLY A 418 12.32 32.96 -51.74
N ASP A 419 12.36 32.09 -50.73
CA ASP A 419 11.44 31.92 -49.59
C ASP A 419 9.90 31.90 -49.76
N VAL A 420 9.34 30.74 -49.38
CA VAL A 420 7.92 30.48 -49.11
C VAL A 420 7.62 30.71 -47.63
N PRO A 421 6.66 31.56 -47.22
CA PRO A 421 6.13 31.54 -45.87
C PRO A 421 4.87 30.69 -45.78
N TYR A 422 5.04 29.53 -45.14
CA TYR A 422 4.26 29.00 -44.01
C TYR A 422 2.77 29.38 -43.90
N VAL A 423 1.89 28.40 -44.14
CA VAL A 423 0.45 28.44 -43.83
C VAL A 423 0.28 28.09 -42.34
N ALA A 424 -0.38 28.97 -41.59
CA ALA A 424 -0.72 28.76 -40.19
C ALA A 424 -1.85 27.72 -40.06
N GLU A 425 -1.56 26.58 -39.40
CA GLU A 425 -2.57 25.64 -38.91
C GLU A 425 -3.26 26.22 -37.67
N LEU A 426 -4.58 26.37 -37.74
CA LEU A 426 -5.47 26.71 -36.63
C LEU A 426 -5.61 25.51 -35.68
N GLU A 427 -5.09 25.65 -34.47
CA GLU A 427 -5.39 24.76 -33.34
C GLU A 427 -6.88 24.84 -32.95
N VAL A 428 -7.62 23.75 -33.17
CA VAL A 428 -8.96 23.58 -32.59
C VAL A 428 -8.82 23.07 -31.16
N VAL A 429 -8.99 23.98 -30.19
CA VAL A 429 -9.07 23.65 -28.77
C VAL A 429 -10.41 22.95 -28.46
N VAL A 430 -10.37 21.64 -28.28
CA VAL A 430 -11.51 20.87 -27.75
C VAL A 430 -11.49 20.95 -26.22
N HIS A 431 -12.39 21.75 -25.64
CA HIS A 431 -12.61 21.76 -24.19
C HIS A 431 -13.24 20.44 -23.72
N ASN A 432 -12.39 19.54 -23.21
CA ASN A 432 -12.80 18.30 -22.57
C ASN A 432 -13.22 18.56 -21.10
N THR A 433 -14.49 18.85 -20.87
CA THR A 433 -15.08 19.08 -19.54
C THR A 433 -15.20 17.83 -18.67
N ARG A 434 -14.70 16.67 -19.11
CA ARG A 434 -14.76 15.40 -18.37
C ARG A 434 -13.57 15.17 -17.41
N ALA A 435 -12.51 15.98 -17.53
CA ALA A 435 -11.29 15.82 -16.73
C ALA A 435 -11.38 16.47 -15.32
N ARG A 436 -12.37 17.34 -15.05
CA ARG A 436 -12.41 18.12 -13.80
C ARG A 436 -13.03 17.35 -12.62
N GLU A 437 -14.05 16.53 -12.86
CA GLU A 437 -14.70 15.71 -11.81
C GLU A 437 -13.86 14.49 -11.39
N GLU A 438 -13.06 13.92 -12.29
CA GLU A 438 -12.14 12.82 -11.96
C GLU A 438 -10.90 13.29 -11.17
N ASN A 439 -10.50 14.56 -11.32
CA ASN A 439 -9.35 15.12 -10.60
C ASN A 439 -9.69 15.49 -9.15
N GLU A 440 -10.92 15.96 -8.87
CA GLU A 440 -11.39 16.22 -7.50
C GLU A 440 -11.58 14.91 -6.71
N SER A 441 -11.99 13.83 -7.38
CA SER A 441 -12.15 12.50 -6.78
C SER A 441 -10.80 11.81 -6.48
N ARG A 442 -9.78 12.04 -7.33
CA ARG A 442 -8.40 11.59 -7.09
C ARG A 442 -7.75 12.35 -5.94
N CYS A 443 -7.99 13.65 -5.84
CA CYS A 443 -7.42 14.51 -4.80
C CYS A 443 -7.89 14.12 -3.37
N PHE A 444 -9.10 13.56 -3.23
CA PHE A 444 -9.61 13.13 -1.92
C PHE A 444 -9.00 11.79 -1.46
N ILE A 445 -8.85 10.83 -2.38
CA ILE A 445 -8.27 9.50 -2.07
C ILE A 445 -6.75 9.57 -1.91
N ASP A 446 -6.04 10.42 -2.67
CA ASP A 446 -4.59 10.62 -2.50
C ASP A 446 -4.24 11.35 -1.19
N ARG A 447 -5.16 12.11 -0.60
CA ARG A 447 -4.93 12.82 0.67
C ARG A 447 -4.94 11.90 1.88
N GLU A 448 -5.76 10.85 1.90
CA GLU A 448 -5.76 9.86 2.98
C GLU A 448 -4.62 8.84 2.86
N ILE A 449 -4.20 8.51 1.63
CA ILE A 449 -3.12 7.53 1.41
C ILE A 449 -1.73 8.15 1.65
N ARG A 450 -1.53 9.45 1.39
CA ARG A 450 -0.24 10.13 1.67
C ARG A 450 0.11 10.28 3.15
N LEU A 451 -0.88 10.20 4.05
CA LEU A 451 -0.61 10.25 5.51
C LEU A 451 0.03 8.95 6.04
N TYR A 452 0.05 7.86 5.26
CA TYR A 452 0.57 6.56 5.68
C TYR A 452 2.00 6.24 5.20
N TRP A 453 2.63 7.09 4.40
CA TRP A 453 3.93 6.78 3.74
C TRP A 453 5.10 7.72 4.09
N THR A 454 4.99 8.54 5.14
CA THR A 454 6.07 9.47 5.54
C THR A 454 6.83 9.11 6.83
N TYR A 455 6.58 7.94 7.43
CA TYR A 455 7.33 7.49 8.61
C TYR A 455 7.82 6.05 8.51
N THR A 456 8.67 5.76 7.52
CA THR A 456 9.65 4.66 7.58
C THR A 456 10.78 4.93 6.59
N CYS A 457 11.81 5.61 7.06
CA CYS A 457 13.20 5.46 6.60
C CYS A 457 13.97 4.77 7.73
#